data_AF-A0A8T3XGP7-F1
#
_entry.id   AF-A0A8T3XGP7-F1
#
_cell.length_a   1.000
_cell.length_b   1.000
_cell.length_c   1.000
_cell.angle_alpha   90.00
_cell.angle_beta   90.00
_cell.angle_gamma   90.00
#
_symmetry.space_group_name_H-M   'P 1'
#
loop_
_entity.id
_entity.type
_entity.pdbx_description
1 polymer ?
#
loop_
_entity_poly.entity_id
_entity_poly.type
_entity_poly.pdbx_seq_one_letter_code
_entity_poly.pdbx_strand_id
1 'polypeptide(L)'
;MVLESSIIETGVDKLVKIVKERGRIALPDAAKELGVSTTVIQEWVDFLEEEGIISVEYKLTKPYLVERKLTKKEVEAKVKEFTSKKDVFVRKAEVNLSYLERQADELKKVKGEFDRLKQELGMQLDSVREDLKELERFQQLKQELQRQVEEQRSEAKLKIEELTREIVREQSKYQELVSGIKREREDLAKEKAEAKSIEESEKILNKKLLELKGTISLIEKRVADEDITIRNSEEHIEKLSTLVEEIRQRVEEEKSVISPLLQKSKGFEKRMLELQKQIVEKIAKKQKDIGNVKDITKKVEDFFSKKLAVVNLVDKVNKDRDELEKSLVELIKKAKSFQLTSKSTDVGRDMLELEKKFEEVDKKKAVFEEELKQFTSFFKK
;
A
#
# COMPACT_ATOMS: atom_id res chain seq x y z
N MET A 1 9.14 -9.03 -43.83
CA MET A 1 8.76 -9.94 -42.73
C MET A 1 7.62 -9.31 -41.98
N VAL A 2 6.48 -10.00 -41.87
CA VAL A 2 5.35 -9.55 -41.06
C VAL A 2 5.49 -10.20 -39.68
N LEU A 3 5.37 -9.41 -38.62
CA LEU A 3 5.37 -9.92 -37.24
C LEU A 3 3.99 -10.47 -36.92
N GLU A 4 3.86 -11.80 -36.88
CA GLU A 4 2.67 -12.43 -36.30
C GLU A 4 2.67 -12.21 -34.79
N SER A 5 1.67 -11.48 -34.31
CA SER A 5 1.47 -11.23 -32.88
C SER A 5 1.20 -12.55 -32.16
N SER A 6 2.03 -12.89 -31.16
CA SER A 6 1.88 -14.11 -30.36
C SER A 6 0.60 -14.06 -29.52
N ILE A 7 -0.48 -14.65 -30.06
CA ILE A 7 -1.72 -14.88 -29.33
C ILE A 7 -1.42 -15.91 -28.23
N ILE A 8 -1.82 -15.60 -27.00
CA ILE A 8 -1.62 -16.49 -25.84
C ILE A 8 -2.67 -17.61 -25.92
N GLU A 9 -2.32 -18.76 -26.51
CA GLU A 9 -3.18 -19.95 -26.56
C GLU A 9 -3.31 -20.62 -25.17
N THR A 10 -4.53 -20.76 -24.66
CA THR A 10 -4.83 -21.49 -23.42
C THR A 10 -4.89 -23.01 -23.64
N GLY A 11 -4.96 -23.79 -22.56
CA GLY A 11 -5.13 -25.25 -22.65
C GLY A 11 -6.43 -25.67 -23.33
N VAL A 12 -7.51 -24.89 -23.15
CA VAL A 12 -8.81 -25.10 -23.77
C VAL A 12 -8.74 -24.84 -25.29
N ASP A 13 -8.07 -23.76 -25.71
CA ASP A 13 -7.87 -23.45 -27.14
C ASP A 13 -7.11 -24.57 -27.85
N LYS A 14 -6.08 -25.13 -27.19
CA LYS A 14 -5.31 -26.26 -27.70
C LYS A 14 -6.15 -27.55 -27.79
N LEU A 15 -7.05 -27.80 -26.84
CA LEU A 15 -7.99 -28.92 -26.92
C LEU A 15 -8.92 -28.78 -28.13
N VAL A 16 -9.54 -27.60 -28.32
CA VAL A 16 -10.40 -27.31 -29.48
C VAL A 16 -9.63 -27.49 -30.79
N LYS A 17 -8.38 -27.00 -30.85
CA LYS A 17 -7.48 -27.14 -32.00
C LYS A 17 -7.18 -28.61 -32.34
N ILE A 18 -6.80 -29.43 -31.37
CA ILE A 18 -6.54 -30.88 -31.56
C ILE A 18 -7.80 -31.62 -32.04
N VAL A 19 -8.96 -31.34 -31.43
CA VAL A 19 -10.24 -31.96 -31.81
C VAL A 19 -10.62 -31.56 -33.24
N LYS A 20 -10.36 -30.32 -33.65
CA LYS A 20 -10.61 -29.80 -35.00
C LYS A 20 -9.65 -30.37 -36.05
N GLU A 21 -8.36 -30.48 -35.73
CA GLU A 21 -7.33 -31.03 -36.63
C GLU A 21 -7.50 -32.54 -36.87
N ARG A 22 -7.89 -33.30 -35.83
CA ARG A 22 -8.10 -34.75 -35.95
C ARG A 22 -9.54 -35.16 -36.27
N GLY A 23 -10.50 -34.24 -36.12
CA GLY A 23 -11.94 -34.47 -36.24
C GLY A 23 -12.55 -35.34 -35.13
N ARG A 24 -11.79 -36.30 -34.58
CA ARG A 24 -12.20 -37.22 -33.51
C ARG A 24 -11.01 -37.72 -32.70
N ILE A 25 -11.02 -37.55 -31.39
CA ILE A 25 -9.96 -38.03 -30.47
C ILE A 25 -10.57 -38.66 -29.22
N ALA A 26 -9.97 -39.72 -28.68
CA ALA A 26 -10.44 -40.28 -27.40
C ALA A 26 -9.98 -39.40 -26.24
N LEU A 27 -10.82 -39.25 -25.20
CA LEU A 27 -10.51 -38.39 -24.06
C LEU A 27 -9.17 -38.72 -23.36
N PRO A 28 -8.75 -40.00 -23.18
CA PRO A 28 -7.43 -40.32 -22.62
C PRO A 28 -6.26 -39.91 -23.52
N ASP A 29 -6.43 -39.93 -24.83
CA ASP A 29 -5.39 -39.56 -25.79
C ASP A 29 -5.21 -38.04 -25.82
N ALA A 30 -6.32 -37.28 -25.76
CA ALA A 30 -6.30 -35.82 -25.62
C ALA A 30 -5.61 -35.37 -24.32
N ALA A 31 -5.91 -36.04 -23.20
CA ALA A 31 -5.25 -35.78 -21.91
C ALA A 31 -3.74 -36.01 -21.97
N LYS A 32 -3.31 -37.14 -22.56
CA LYS A 32 -1.90 -37.48 -22.77
C LYS A 32 -1.17 -36.47 -23.66
N GLU A 33 -1.82 -35.97 -24.69
CA GLU A 33 -1.24 -35.03 -25.66
C GLU A 33 -1.13 -33.60 -25.12
N LEU A 34 -2.09 -33.17 -24.30
CA LEU A 34 -2.07 -31.86 -23.64
C LEU A 34 -1.27 -31.86 -22.33
N GLY A 35 -0.82 -33.02 -21.85
CA GLY A 35 -0.02 -33.15 -20.62
C GLY A 35 -0.81 -32.88 -19.33
N VAL A 36 -2.14 -33.08 -19.35
CA VAL A 36 -3.04 -32.83 -18.21
C VAL A 36 -3.82 -34.09 -17.83
N SER A 37 -4.46 -34.11 -16.66
CA SER A 37 -5.23 -35.28 -16.22
C SER A 37 -6.53 -35.43 -17.01
N THR A 38 -7.04 -36.66 -17.10
CA THR A 38 -8.32 -36.95 -17.76
C THR A 38 -9.49 -36.23 -17.11
N THR A 39 -9.44 -35.98 -15.80
CA THR A 39 -10.45 -35.19 -15.07
C THR A 39 -10.50 -33.75 -15.55
N VAL A 40 -9.34 -33.10 -15.74
CA VAL A 40 -9.27 -31.71 -16.24
C VAL A 40 -9.76 -31.62 -17.69
N ILE A 41 -9.45 -32.62 -18.53
CA ILE A 41 -10.05 -32.69 -19.87
C ILE A 41 -11.57 -32.88 -19.80
N GLN A 42 -12.09 -33.72 -18.90
CA GLN A 42 -13.53 -33.90 -18.74
C GLN A 42 -14.22 -32.57 -18.36
N GLU A 43 -13.69 -31.83 -17.39
CA GLU A 43 -14.22 -30.50 -17.02
C GLU A 43 -14.22 -29.51 -18.19
N TRP A 44 -13.15 -29.50 -19.01
CA TRP A 44 -13.10 -28.66 -20.21
C TRP A 44 -14.09 -29.13 -21.29
N VAL A 45 -14.30 -30.43 -21.41
CA VAL A 45 -15.21 -31.05 -22.38
C VAL A 45 -16.66 -30.78 -22.01
N ASP A 46 -17.02 -30.92 -20.75
CA ASP A 46 -18.37 -30.64 -20.24
C ASP A 46 -18.73 -29.17 -20.53
N PHE A 47 -17.82 -28.23 -20.21
CA PHE A 47 -17.98 -26.81 -20.54
C PHE A 47 -18.09 -26.54 -22.05
N LEU A 48 -17.25 -27.18 -22.88
CA LEU A 48 -17.29 -27.02 -24.34
C LEU A 48 -18.51 -27.70 -25.00
N GLU A 49 -19.15 -28.66 -24.34
CA GLU A 49 -20.40 -29.29 -24.78
C GLU A 49 -21.63 -28.46 -24.40
N GLU A 50 -21.63 -27.81 -23.22
CA GLU A 50 -22.62 -26.80 -22.81
C GLU A 50 -22.64 -25.61 -23.78
N GLU A 51 -21.47 -25.06 -24.12
CA GLU A 51 -21.32 -24.00 -25.14
C GLU A 51 -21.59 -24.51 -26.58
N GLY A 52 -21.67 -25.82 -26.78
CA GLY A 52 -21.99 -26.45 -28.06
C GLY A 52 -20.88 -26.41 -29.11
N ILE A 53 -19.62 -26.32 -28.67
CA ILE A 53 -18.41 -26.29 -29.52
C ILE A 53 -17.94 -27.71 -29.84
N ILE A 54 -18.01 -28.61 -28.86
CA ILE A 54 -17.63 -30.03 -28.96
C ILE A 54 -18.85 -30.88 -28.57
N SER A 55 -18.85 -32.17 -28.94
CA SER A 55 -19.77 -33.15 -28.36
C SER A 55 -19.07 -34.47 -28.04
N VAL A 56 -19.60 -35.22 -27.08
CA VAL A 56 -19.02 -36.49 -26.60
C VAL A 56 -19.75 -37.70 -27.22
N GLU A 57 -19.08 -38.37 -28.15
CA GLU A 57 -19.53 -39.66 -28.70
C GLU A 57 -18.96 -40.84 -27.90
N TYR A 58 -19.83 -41.60 -27.23
CA TYR A 58 -19.45 -42.89 -26.65
C TYR A 58 -19.43 -43.98 -27.73
N LYS A 59 -18.28 -44.64 -27.94
CA LYS A 59 -18.20 -45.89 -28.72
C LYS A 59 -17.63 -46.98 -27.83
N LEU A 60 -18.44 -48.01 -27.57
CA LEU A 60 -18.24 -49.00 -26.51
C LEU A 60 -18.08 -48.29 -25.15
N THR A 61 -16.97 -48.51 -24.45
CA THR A 61 -16.69 -47.95 -23.11
C THR A 61 -15.80 -46.71 -23.13
N LYS A 62 -15.47 -46.16 -24.31
CA LYS A 62 -14.56 -45.01 -24.44
C LYS A 62 -15.30 -43.76 -24.97
N PRO A 63 -15.23 -42.61 -24.26
CA PRO A 63 -15.70 -41.34 -24.78
C PRO A 63 -14.73 -40.78 -25.83
N TYR A 64 -15.27 -40.26 -26.92
CA TYR A 64 -14.54 -39.56 -27.97
C TYR A 64 -15.09 -38.15 -28.15
N LEU A 65 -14.19 -37.20 -28.28
CA LEU A 65 -14.50 -35.80 -28.55
C LEU A 65 -14.62 -35.62 -30.06
N VAL A 66 -15.73 -35.04 -30.51
CA VAL A 66 -15.98 -34.69 -31.91
C VAL A 66 -16.35 -33.21 -32.02
N GLU A 67 -15.91 -32.54 -33.09
CA GLU A 67 -16.33 -31.16 -33.40
C GLU A 67 -17.86 -31.11 -33.60
N ARG A 68 -18.58 -30.35 -32.77
CA ARG A 68 -20.04 -30.23 -32.90
C ARG A 68 -20.36 -29.31 -34.08
N LYS A 69 -20.62 -29.92 -35.22
CA LYS A 69 -21.14 -29.22 -36.41
C LYS A 69 -22.58 -28.80 -36.16
N LEU A 70 -22.75 -27.60 -35.59
CA LEU A 70 -24.05 -26.95 -35.39
C LEU A 70 -24.92 -27.14 -36.64
N THR A 71 -26.09 -27.73 -36.47
CA THR A 71 -26.98 -27.97 -37.61
C THR A 71 -27.50 -26.63 -38.11
N LYS A 72 -27.73 -26.50 -39.43
CA LYS A 72 -28.19 -25.23 -40.03
C LYS A 72 -29.44 -24.66 -39.34
N LYS A 73 -30.31 -25.52 -38.78
CA LYS A 73 -31.50 -25.14 -38.02
C LYS A 73 -31.20 -24.51 -36.65
N GLU A 74 -30.19 -24.99 -35.92
CA GLU A 74 -29.79 -24.40 -34.63
C GLU A 74 -29.16 -23.02 -34.82
N VAL A 75 -28.33 -22.86 -35.87
CA VAL A 75 -27.74 -21.57 -36.25
C VAL A 75 -28.85 -20.58 -36.63
N GLU A 76 -29.81 -20.98 -37.47
CA GLU A 76 -30.98 -20.14 -37.80
C GLU A 76 -31.82 -19.76 -36.58
N ALA A 77 -31.97 -20.63 -35.58
CA ALA A 77 -32.72 -20.35 -34.37
C ALA A 77 -32.01 -19.31 -33.48
N LYS A 78 -30.72 -19.50 -33.15
CA LYS A 78 -29.94 -18.52 -32.38
C LYS A 78 -29.79 -17.18 -33.11
N VAL A 79 -29.61 -17.20 -34.44
CA VAL A 79 -29.61 -15.96 -35.26
C VAL A 79 -30.95 -15.25 -35.19
N LYS A 80 -32.09 -15.95 -35.25
CA LYS A 80 -33.43 -15.34 -35.13
C LYS A 80 -33.71 -14.75 -33.76
N GLU A 81 -33.27 -15.39 -32.68
CA GLU A 81 -33.41 -14.83 -31.33
C GLU A 81 -32.53 -13.59 -31.14
N PHE A 82 -31.28 -13.65 -31.61
CA PHE A 82 -30.35 -12.54 -31.60
C PHE A 82 -30.88 -11.36 -32.42
N THR A 83 -31.37 -11.57 -33.65
CA THR A 83 -32.01 -10.50 -34.42
C THR A 83 -33.24 -9.94 -33.71
N SER A 84 -34.04 -10.76 -33.02
CA SER A 84 -35.23 -10.28 -32.30
C SER A 84 -34.88 -9.38 -31.10
N LYS A 85 -33.92 -9.78 -30.25
CA LYS A 85 -33.45 -8.96 -29.11
C LYS A 85 -32.73 -7.69 -29.60
N LYS A 86 -31.90 -7.82 -30.65
CA LYS A 86 -31.25 -6.69 -31.34
C LYS A 86 -32.26 -5.74 -31.96
N ASP A 87 -33.31 -6.22 -32.62
CA ASP A 87 -34.34 -5.38 -33.24
C ASP A 87 -35.18 -4.61 -32.20
N VAL A 88 -35.39 -5.15 -31.00
CA VAL A 88 -36.02 -4.40 -29.89
C VAL A 88 -35.10 -3.27 -29.38
N PHE A 89 -33.79 -3.53 -29.28
CA PHE A 89 -32.80 -2.52 -28.91
C PHE A 89 -32.62 -1.45 -29.99
N VAL A 90 -32.54 -1.87 -31.26
CA VAL A 90 -32.41 -1.02 -32.44
C VAL A 90 -33.66 -0.18 -32.63
N ARG A 91 -34.89 -0.71 -32.48
CA ARG A 91 -36.11 0.12 -32.53
C ARG A 91 -36.13 1.19 -31.43
N LYS A 92 -35.66 0.88 -30.22
CA LYS A 92 -35.50 1.90 -29.16
C LYS A 92 -34.48 3.00 -29.53
N ALA A 93 -33.52 2.72 -30.42
CA ALA A 93 -32.60 3.72 -30.97
C ALA A 93 -33.17 4.45 -32.20
N GLU A 94 -33.85 3.75 -33.12
CA GLU A 94 -34.48 4.29 -34.33
C GLU A 94 -35.66 5.23 -34.02
N VAL A 95 -36.42 4.97 -32.94
CA VAL A 95 -37.43 5.91 -32.44
C VAL A 95 -36.80 7.24 -32.01
N ASN A 96 -35.58 7.21 -31.47
CA ASN A 96 -34.84 8.43 -31.13
C ASN A 96 -34.16 9.06 -32.37
N LEU A 97 -33.86 8.27 -33.42
CA LEU A 97 -33.27 8.77 -34.67
C LEU A 97 -34.31 9.46 -35.56
N SER A 98 -35.49 8.86 -35.72
CA SER A 98 -36.61 9.40 -36.51
C SER A 98 -37.18 10.71 -35.94
N TYR A 99 -37.00 10.94 -34.63
CA TYR A 99 -37.23 12.24 -33.99
C TYR A 99 -36.31 13.35 -34.56
N LEU A 100 -35.05 13.02 -34.89
CA LEU A 100 -34.08 13.95 -35.48
C LEU A 100 -34.29 14.16 -36.98
N GLU A 101 -34.65 13.11 -37.73
CA GLU A 101 -34.89 13.22 -39.17
C GLU A 101 -36.07 14.14 -39.51
N ARG A 102 -37.12 14.16 -38.67
CA ARG A 102 -38.21 15.14 -38.79
C ARG A 102 -37.75 16.59 -38.76
N GLN A 103 -36.78 16.92 -37.89
CA GLN A 103 -36.21 18.27 -37.84
C GLN A 103 -35.36 18.60 -39.08
N ALA A 104 -34.74 17.61 -39.71
CA ALA A 104 -34.00 17.80 -40.97
C ALA A 104 -34.93 18.09 -42.16
N ASP A 105 -36.13 17.50 -42.21
CA ASP A 105 -37.11 17.79 -43.26
C ASP A 105 -37.83 19.14 -43.08
N GLU A 106 -37.98 19.62 -41.84
CA GLU A 106 -38.37 21.02 -41.57
C GLU A 106 -37.31 21.99 -42.12
N LEU A 107 -36.02 21.68 -41.96
CA LEU A 107 -34.92 22.46 -42.54
C LEU A 107 -34.96 22.50 -44.08
N LYS A 108 -35.37 21.41 -44.75
CA LYS A 108 -35.53 21.36 -46.21
C LYS A 108 -36.66 22.26 -46.71
N LYS A 109 -37.74 22.43 -45.94
CA LYS A 109 -38.83 23.36 -46.29
C LYS A 109 -38.35 24.81 -46.28
N VAL A 110 -37.61 25.20 -45.24
CA VAL A 110 -36.94 26.52 -45.16
C VAL A 110 -36.00 26.75 -46.35
N LYS A 111 -35.26 25.72 -46.77
CA LYS A 111 -34.42 25.79 -47.98
C LYS A 111 -35.25 25.97 -49.27
N GLY A 112 -36.40 25.29 -49.39
CA GLY A 112 -37.31 25.46 -50.52
C GLY A 112 -37.95 26.85 -50.61
N GLU A 113 -38.18 27.50 -49.46
CA GLU A 113 -38.62 28.90 -49.39
C GLU A 113 -37.49 29.85 -49.80
N PHE A 114 -36.25 29.58 -49.38
CA PHE A 114 -35.06 30.32 -49.82
C PHE A 114 -34.81 30.21 -51.34
N ASP A 115 -34.98 29.03 -51.93
CA ASP A 115 -34.84 28.82 -53.38
C ASP A 115 -35.99 29.49 -54.19
N ARG A 116 -37.17 29.73 -53.60
CA ARG A 116 -38.24 30.55 -54.19
C ARG A 116 -37.93 32.04 -54.11
N LEU A 117 -37.45 32.52 -52.97
CA LEU A 117 -36.99 33.90 -52.79
C LEU A 117 -35.91 34.27 -53.84
N LYS A 118 -35.03 33.30 -54.14
CA LYS A 118 -34.01 33.40 -55.18
C LYS A 118 -34.56 33.50 -56.61
N GLN A 119 -35.76 32.97 -56.89
CA GLN A 119 -36.44 33.13 -58.19
C GLN A 119 -37.18 34.47 -58.30
N GLU A 120 -37.80 34.94 -57.21
CA GLU A 120 -38.50 36.24 -57.18
C GLU A 120 -37.55 37.44 -57.32
N LEU A 121 -36.28 37.30 -56.91
CA LEU A 121 -35.27 38.36 -56.97
C LEU A 121 -34.60 38.59 -58.34
N GLY A 122 -34.96 37.84 -59.38
CA GLY A 122 -34.78 38.25 -60.79
C GLY A 122 -33.38 38.71 -61.24
N MET A 123 -32.30 38.05 -60.80
CA MET A 123 -30.93 38.49 -61.12
C MET A 123 -30.48 38.16 -62.55
N GLN A 124 -29.81 39.13 -63.19
CA GLN A 124 -29.46 39.14 -64.61
C GLN A 124 -28.30 38.17 -64.91
N LEU A 125 -28.44 37.36 -65.97
CA LEU A 125 -27.49 36.29 -66.32
C LEU A 125 -26.07 36.78 -66.68
N ASP A 126 -25.90 38.04 -67.06
CA ASP A 126 -24.57 38.62 -67.34
C ASP A 126 -23.81 38.99 -66.05
N SER A 127 -24.47 39.43 -64.98
CA SER A 127 -23.80 39.61 -63.68
C SER A 127 -23.36 38.26 -63.13
N VAL A 128 -24.21 37.23 -63.26
CA VAL A 128 -23.90 35.85 -62.86
C VAL A 128 -22.63 35.32 -63.54
N ARG A 129 -22.28 35.83 -64.74
CA ARG A 129 -21.05 35.44 -65.44
C ARG A 129 -19.79 36.13 -64.90
N GLU A 130 -19.90 37.35 -64.38
CA GLU A 130 -18.83 38.00 -63.62
C GLU A 130 -18.73 37.41 -62.22
N ASP A 131 -19.85 37.23 -61.53
CA ASP A 131 -19.95 36.54 -60.22
C ASP A 131 -19.33 35.13 -60.29
N LEU A 132 -19.49 34.39 -61.40
CA LEU A 132 -18.85 33.08 -61.61
C LEU A 132 -17.32 33.18 -61.78
N LYS A 133 -16.79 34.24 -62.39
CA LYS A 133 -15.33 34.49 -62.45
C LYS A 133 -14.79 34.94 -61.11
N GLU A 134 -15.55 35.71 -60.34
CA GLU A 134 -15.20 36.04 -58.96
C GLU A 134 -15.23 34.79 -58.08
N LEU A 135 -16.24 33.92 -58.23
CA LEU A 135 -16.31 32.62 -57.54
C LEU A 135 -15.13 31.70 -57.89
N GLU A 136 -14.67 31.69 -59.15
CA GLU A 136 -13.46 30.94 -59.54
C GLU A 136 -12.20 31.51 -58.86
N ARG A 137 -12.06 32.85 -58.79
CA ARG A 137 -10.99 33.51 -58.02
C ARG A 137 -11.10 33.23 -56.52
N PHE A 138 -12.31 33.25 -55.95
CA PHE A 138 -12.55 32.88 -54.54
C PHE A 138 -12.25 31.40 -54.30
N GLN A 139 -12.47 30.52 -55.26
CA GLN A 139 -12.10 29.11 -55.16
C GLN A 139 -10.57 28.91 -55.18
N GLN A 140 -9.85 29.63 -56.05
CA GLN A 140 -8.38 29.64 -56.05
C GLN A 140 -7.81 30.23 -54.74
N LEU A 141 -8.34 31.36 -54.30
CA LEU A 141 -7.98 31.99 -53.02
C LEU A 141 -8.27 31.07 -51.83
N LYS A 142 -9.41 30.34 -51.85
CA LYS A 142 -9.75 29.34 -50.84
C LYS A 142 -8.77 28.17 -50.85
N GLN A 143 -8.33 27.69 -52.02
CA GLN A 143 -7.34 26.61 -52.11
C GLN A 143 -5.98 27.05 -51.57
N GLU A 144 -5.50 28.24 -51.92
CA GLU A 144 -4.24 28.78 -51.40
C GLU A 144 -4.32 29.09 -49.90
N LEU A 145 -5.42 29.66 -49.42
CA LEU A 145 -5.65 29.87 -47.99
C LEU A 145 -5.74 28.54 -47.23
N GLN A 146 -6.36 27.51 -47.81
CA GLN A 146 -6.40 26.18 -47.22
C GLN A 146 -5.00 25.57 -47.13
N ARG A 147 -4.17 25.72 -48.17
CA ARG A 147 -2.76 25.30 -48.17
C ARG A 147 -1.95 26.01 -47.09
N GLN A 148 -2.07 27.34 -46.99
CA GLN A 148 -1.40 28.13 -45.95
C GLN A 148 -1.86 27.76 -44.53
N VAL A 149 -3.16 27.50 -44.33
CA VAL A 149 -3.71 27.02 -43.05
C VAL A 149 -3.18 25.61 -42.71
N GLU A 150 -2.99 24.75 -43.70
CA GLU A 150 -2.47 23.39 -43.52
C GLU A 150 -0.95 23.38 -43.22
N GLU A 151 -0.18 24.24 -43.90
CA GLU A 151 1.23 24.54 -43.60
C GLU A 151 1.38 25.10 -42.17
N GLN A 152 0.61 26.13 -41.80
CA GLN A 152 0.61 26.70 -40.45
C GLN A 152 0.19 25.68 -39.38
N ARG A 153 -0.79 24.82 -39.65
CA ARG A 153 -1.16 23.71 -38.74
C ARG A 153 -0.04 22.71 -38.57
N SER A 154 0.69 22.38 -39.64
CA SER A 154 1.85 21.48 -39.58
C SER A 154 2.98 22.08 -38.74
N GLU A 155 3.34 23.34 -38.97
CA GLU A 155 4.32 24.06 -38.15
C GLU A 155 3.91 24.16 -36.68
N ALA A 156 2.65 24.51 -36.40
CA ALA A 156 2.13 24.60 -35.04
C ALA A 156 2.18 23.24 -34.33
N LYS A 157 1.84 22.15 -35.05
CA LYS A 157 1.94 20.79 -34.52
C LYS A 157 3.38 20.40 -34.16
N LEU A 158 4.35 20.71 -35.03
CA LEU A 158 5.76 20.46 -34.75
C LEU A 158 6.27 21.26 -33.54
N LYS A 159 5.90 22.55 -33.43
CA LYS A 159 6.22 23.40 -32.26
C LYS A 159 5.57 22.86 -30.97
N ILE A 160 4.33 22.38 -31.04
CA ILE A 160 3.66 21.73 -29.89
C ILE A 160 4.37 20.43 -29.50
N GLU A 161 4.80 19.60 -30.45
CA GLU A 161 5.54 18.35 -30.18
C GLU A 161 6.96 18.61 -29.63
N GLU A 162 7.60 19.71 -30.02
CA GLU A 162 8.87 20.18 -29.42
C GLU A 162 8.67 20.65 -27.97
N LEU A 163 7.77 21.62 -27.74
CA LEU A 163 7.46 22.12 -26.39
C LEU A 163 6.97 21.01 -25.45
N THR A 164 6.20 20.04 -25.94
CA THR A 164 5.76 18.88 -25.15
C THR A 164 6.96 18.02 -24.71
N ARG A 165 7.95 17.82 -25.60
CA ARG A 165 9.19 17.08 -25.24
C ARG A 165 10.05 17.86 -24.24
N GLU A 166 10.11 19.18 -24.32
CA GLU A 166 10.78 20.01 -23.33
C GLU A 166 10.08 19.95 -21.96
N ILE A 167 8.76 20.09 -21.92
CA ILE A 167 7.96 19.98 -20.69
C ILE A 167 8.19 18.62 -20.01
N VAL A 168 8.20 17.51 -20.77
CA VAL A 168 8.46 16.17 -20.21
C VAL A 168 9.89 16.06 -19.65
N ARG A 169 10.90 16.65 -20.32
CA ARG A 169 12.28 16.69 -19.80
C ARG A 169 12.40 17.48 -18.50
N GLU A 170 11.81 18.67 -18.43
CA GLU A 170 11.81 19.49 -17.21
C GLU A 170 10.99 18.86 -16.08
N GLN A 171 9.88 18.17 -16.39
CA GLN A 171 9.15 17.38 -15.40
C GLN A 171 9.99 16.22 -14.83
N SER A 172 10.78 15.52 -15.65
CA SER A 172 11.71 14.49 -15.16
C SER A 172 12.76 15.08 -14.22
N LYS A 173 13.45 16.16 -14.64
CA LYS A 173 14.42 16.87 -13.81
C LYS A 173 13.81 17.35 -12.48
N TYR A 174 12.60 17.90 -12.52
CA TYR A 174 11.89 18.34 -11.33
C TYR A 174 11.58 17.17 -10.38
N GLN A 175 11.13 16.02 -10.90
CA GLN A 175 10.90 14.81 -10.09
C GLN A 175 12.20 14.27 -9.48
N GLU A 176 13.30 14.26 -10.23
CA GLU A 176 14.62 13.90 -9.74
C GLU A 176 15.06 14.82 -8.58
N LEU A 177 14.96 16.15 -8.77
CA LEU A 177 15.27 17.14 -7.73
C LEU A 177 14.39 16.99 -6.47
N VAL A 178 13.08 16.78 -6.63
CA VAL A 178 12.17 16.52 -5.49
C VAL A 178 12.56 15.23 -4.76
N SER A 179 12.97 14.19 -5.49
CA SER A 179 13.45 12.94 -4.88
C SER A 179 14.77 13.12 -4.13
N GLY A 180 15.69 13.94 -4.66
CA GLY A 180 16.94 14.32 -4.02
C GLY A 180 16.71 15.10 -2.73
N ILE A 181 15.89 16.17 -2.79
CA ILE A 181 15.50 16.97 -1.62
C ILE A 181 14.84 16.09 -0.53
N LYS A 182 14.06 15.08 -0.92
CA LYS A 182 13.47 14.15 0.05
C LYS A 182 14.53 13.31 0.75
N ARG A 183 15.48 12.70 0.02
CA ARG A 183 16.59 11.93 0.60
C ARG A 183 17.45 12.80 1.52
N GLU A 184 17.84 13.98 1.06
CA GLU A 184 18.63 14.94 1.83
C GLU A 184 17.95 15.32 3.16
N ARG A 185 16.62 15.48 3.15
CA ARG A 185 15.83 15.73 4.38
C ARG A 185 15.78 14.53 5.32
N GLU A 186 15.73 13.31 4.78
CA GLU A 186 15.75 12.07 5.57
C GLU A 186 17.14 11.85 6.19
N ASP A 187 18.22 12.13 5.47
CA ASP A 187 19.59 12.01 5.97
C ASP A 187 19.91 13.11 6.99
N LEU A 188 19.57 14.38 6.71
CA LEU A 188 19.66 15.47 7.69
C LEU A 188 18.84 15.22 8.97
N ALA A 189 17.74 14.46 8.88
CA ALA A 189 16.96 14.06 10.06
C ALA A 189 17.69 13.00 10.91
N LYS A 190 18.41 12.05 10.27
CA LYS A 190 19.28 11.09 10.97
C LYS A 190 20.44 11.80 11.64
N GLU A 191 21.17 12.65 10.91
CA GLU A 191 22.30 13.43 11.46
C GLU A 191 21.86 14.28 12.67
N LYS A 192 20.69 14.90 12.62
CA LYS A 192 20.13 15.65 13.77
C LYS A 192 19.74 14.77 14.95
N ALA A 193 19.35 13.52 14.72
CA ALA A 193 19.07 12.56 15.79
C ALA A 193 20.37 12.05 16.43
N GLU A 194 21.38 11.75 15.61
CA GLU A 194 22.72 11.36 16.06
C GLU A 194 23.40 12.48 16.85
N ALA A 195 23.37 13.72 16.34
CA ALA A 195 23.91 14.89 17.04
C ALA A 195 23.27 15.10 18.43
N LYS A 196 21.95 14.91 18.56
CA LYS A 196 21.26 14.96 19.87
C LYS A 196 21.71 13.83 20.80
N SER A 197 21.84 12.61 20.29
CA SER A 197 22.33 11.46 21.07
C SER A 197 23.76 11.69 21.58
N ILE A 198 24.61 12.32 20.76
CA ILE A 198 25.96 12.75 21.15
C ILE A 198 25.90 13.84 22.22
N GLU A 199 25.06 14.86 22.07
CA GLU A 199 24.88 15.94 23.07
C GLU A 199 24.36 15.42 24.42
N GLU A 200 23.43 14.46 24.42
CA GLU A 200 22.95 13.77 25.61
C GLU A 200 24.06 12.92 26.27
N SER A 201 24.85 12.20 25.46
CA SER A 201 26.00 11.42 25.92
C SER A 201 27.09 12.31 26.53
N GLU A 202 27.35 13.48 25.93
CA GLU A 202 28.29 14.48 26.44
C GLU A 202 27.84 15.03 27.80
N LYS A 203 26.55 15.36 27.96
CA LYS A 203 25.98 15.79 29.26
C LYS A 203 26.14 14.72 30.34
N ILE A 204 25.93 13.45 30.00
CA ILE A 204 26.13 12.31 30.92
C ILE A 204 27.62 12.17 31.31
N LEU A 205 28.54 12.27 30.34
CA LEU A 205 29.98 12.20 30.58
C LEU A 205 30.48 13.38 31.45
N ASN A 206 30.02 14.60 31.17
CA ASN A 206 30.33 15.78 31.96
C ASN A 206 29.83 15.67 33.42
N LYS A 207 28.64 15.09 33.65
CA LYS A 207 28.15 14.80 35.00
C LYS A 207 29.05 13.80 35.72
N LYS A 208 29.42 12.68 35.08
CA LYS A 208 30.34 11.68 35.64
C LYS A 208 31.72 12.27 35.93
N LEU A 209 32.22 13.18 35.09
CA LEU A 209 33.50 13.86 35.28
C LEU A 209 33.47 14.79 36.51
N LEU A 210 32.35 15.48 36.76
CA LEU A 210 32.15 16.25 37.99
C LEU A 210 32.07 15.36 39.24
N GLU A 211 31.37 14.23 39.17
CA GLU A 211 31.28 13.23 40.25
C GLU A 211 32.67 12.62 40.59
N LEU A 212 33.49 12.33 39.56
CA LEU A 212 34.88 11.90 39.72
C LEU A 212 35.76 12.99 40.35
N LYS A 213 35.66 14.26 39.92
CA LYS A 213 36.37 15.39 40.55
C LYS A 213 36.00 15.54 42.02
N GLY A 214 34.72 15.40 42.38
CA GLY A 214 34.28 15.39 43.77
C GLY A 214 34.88 14.24 44.59
N THR A 215 34.96 13.06 43.98
CA THR A 215 35.58 11.86 44.61
C THR A 215 37.08 12.07 44.84
N ILE A 216 37.80 12.62 43.85
CA ILE A 216 39.23 12.96 43.96
C ILE A 216 39.45 13.95 45.11
N SER A 217 38.68 15.03 45.19
CA SER A 217 38.81 16.02 46.27
C SER A 217 38.55 15.43 47.67
N LEU A 218 37.63 14.47 47.79
CA LEU A 218 37.42 13.73 49.05
C LEU A 218 38.59 12.81 49.41
N ILE A 219 39.26 12.22 48.41
CA ILE A 219 40.47 11.40 48.61
C ILE A 219 41.65 12.30 48.99
N GLU A 220 41.89 13.41 48.29
CA GLU A 220 42.93 14.40 48.61
C GLU A 220 42.79 14.91 50.05
N LYS A 221 41.57 15.25 50.47
CA LYS A 221 41.31 15.63 51.86
C LYS A 221 41.65 14.51 52.84
N ARG A 222 41.22 13.26 52.56
CA ARG A 222 41.54 12.10 53.41
C ARG A 222 43.03 11.85 53.52
N VAL A 223 43.79 12.00 52.43
CA VAL A 223 45.25 11.86 52.45
C VAL A 223 45.87 12.94 53.34
N ALA A 224 45.42 14.20 53.25
CA ALA A 224 45.89 15.26 54.13
C ALA A 224 45.52 15.05 55.62
N ASP A 225 44.32 14.56 55.91
CA ASP A 225 43.88 14.20 57.27
C ASP A 225 44.71 13.00 57.83
N GLU A 226 45.06 12.03 56.97
CA GLU A 226 45.91 10.88 57.32
C GLU A 226 47.38 11.30 57.52
N ASP A 227 47.95 12.17 56.68
CA ASP A 227 49.30 12.74 56.83
C ASP A 227 49.46 13.46 58.19
N ILE A 228 48.43 14.19 58.64
CA ILE A 228 48.40 14.80 59.97
C ILE A 228 48.40 13.71 61.06
N THR A 229 47.63 12.64 60.87
CA THR A 229 47.54 11.51 61.81
C THR A 229 48.86 10.72 61.89
N ILE A 230 49.55 10.56 60.76
CA ILE A 230 50.89 9.96 60.68
C ILE A 230 51.89 10.84 61.44
N ARG A 231 51.97 12.15 61.18
CA ARG A 231 52.86 13.06 61.92
C ARG A 231 52.62 13.04 63.43
N ASN A 232 51.36 13.08 63.85
CA ASN A 232 50.99 12.96 65.27
C ASN A 232 51.47 11.62 65.88
N SER A 233 51.45 10.55 65.08
CA SER A 233 51.92 9.22 65.48
C SER A 233 53.45 9.13 65.49
N GLU A 234 54.14 9.76 64.54
CA GLU A 234 55.61 9.89 64.51
C GLU A 234 56.11 10.68 65.74
N GLU A 235 55.50 11.84 66.05
CA GLU A 235 55.77 12.59 67.28
C GLU A 235 55.49 11.76 68.54
N HIS A 236 54.45 10.93 68.53
CA HIS A 236 54.13 10.08 69.67
C HIS A 236 55.16 8.95 69.82
N ILE A 237 55.61 8.36 68.70
CA ILE A 237 56.70 7.38 68.68
C ILE A 237 58.00 8.01 69.18
N GLU A 238 58.35 9.24 68.77
CA GLU A 238 59.54 9.93 69.27
C GLU A 238 59.48 10.20 70.79
N LYS A 239 58.32 10.66 71.28
CA LYS A 239 58.07 10.82 72.73
C LYS A 239 58.17 9.48 73.47
N LEU A 240 57.63 8.39 72.90
CA LEU A 240 57.74 7.05 73.45
C LEU A 240 59.17 6.49 73.38
N SER A 241 59.94 6.75 72.33
CA SER A 241 61.34 6.36 72.22
C SER A 241 62.20 7.09 73.24
N THR A 242 61.94 8.38 73.47
CA THR A 242 62.58 9.16 74.53
C THR A 242 62.25 8.58 75.92
N LEU A 243 60.96 8.31 76.19
CA LEU A 243 60.52 7.64 77.41
C LEU A 243 61.10 6.22 77.54
N VAL A 244 61.26 5.48 76.45
CA VAL A 244 61.86 4.13 76.45
C VAL A 244 63.34 4.20 76.77
N GLU A 245 64.10 5.20 76.29
CA GLU A 245 65.50 5.37 76.70
C GLU A 245 65.61 5.88 78.14
N GLU A 246 64.75 6.80 78.60
CA GLU A 246 64.67 7.18 80.03
C GLU A 246 64.29 6.00 80.93
N ILE A 247 63.34 5.16 80.50
CA ILE A 247 62.91 3.96 81.21
C ILE A 247 64.00 2.90 81.13
N ARG A 248 64.73 2.76 80.02
CA ARG A 248 65.84 1.83 79.88
C ARG A 248 66.99 2.23 80.79
N GLN A 249 67.27 3.52 80.91
CA GLN A 249 68.22 4.07 81.87
C GLN A 249 67.77 3.76 83.31
N ARG A 250 66.51 4.08 83.66
CA ARG A 250 65.90 3.72 84.96
C ARG A 250 65.77 2.21 85.21
N VAL A 251 65.64 1.38 84.18
CA VAL A 251 65.51 -0.08 84.27
C VAL A 251 66.89 -0.74 84.36
N GLU A 252 67.95 -0.15 83.83
CA GLU A 252 69.31 -0.61 84.13
C GLU A 252 69.73 -0.20 85.55
N GLU A 253 69.28 0.97 86.02
CA GLU A 253 69.33 1.37 87.44
C GLU A 253 68.50 0.42 88.33
N GLU A 254 67.24 0.11 87.99
CA GLU A 254 66.36 -0.77 88.77
C GLU A 254 66.65 -2.27 88.60
N LYS A 255 67.24 -2.74 87.50
CA LYS A 255 67.73 -4.13 87.36
C LYS A 255 68.83 -4.44 88.37
N SER A 256 69.63 -3.43 88.74
CA SER A 256 70.59 -3.56 89.84
C SER A 256 69.91 -3.85 91.19
N VAL A 257 68.58 -3.62 91.29
CA VAL A 257 67.74 -3.81 92.48
C VAL A 257 66.75 -4.98 92.36
N ILE A 258 66.22 -5.27 91.16
CA ILE A 258 65.06 -6.16 90.93
C ILE A 258 65.43 -7.62 90.58
N SER A 259 66.72 -7.93 90.36
CA SER A 259 67.16 -9.32 90.17
C SER A 259 66.72 -10.35 91.25
N PRO A 260 66.36 -10.00 92.52
CA PRO A 260 65.88 -10.96 93.52
C PRO A 260 64.36 -11.30 93.49
N LEU A 261 63.51 -10.53 92.78
CA LEU A 261 62.06 -10.58 93.01
C LEU A 261 61.23 -11.32 91.93
N LEU A 262 61.87 -11.77 90.85
CA LEU A 262 61.22 -12.31 89.65
C LEU A 262 60.75 -13.78 89.78
N GLN A 263 60.38 -14.22 90.99
CA GLN A 263 60.01 -15.61 91.28
C GLN A 263 58.54 -15.83 91.68
N LYS A 264 57.70 -14.78 91.76
CA LYS A 264 56.46 -14.83 92.56
C LYS A 264 55.11 -14.52 91.89
N SER A 265 55.02 -14.33 90.57
CA SER A 265 53.73 -14.02 89.91
C SER A 265 53.55 -14.64 88.51
N LYS A 266 53.20 -15.93 88.46
CA LYS A 266 52.70 -16.65 87.26
C LYS A 266 51.28 -17.19 87.47
N GLY A 267 50.43 -16.45 88.21
CA GLY A 267 49.20 -17.00 88.79
C GLY A 267 47.86 -16.61 88.16
N PHE A 268 47.75 -15.46 87.46
CA PHE A 268 46.45 -14.81 87.24
C PHE A 268 45.86 -14.88 85.81
N GLU A 269 46.56 -15.48 84.86
CA GLU A 269 46.23 -15.34 83.43
C GLU A 269 45.19 -16.37 82.89
N LYS A 270 44.74 -17.32 83.71
CA LYS A 270 43.89 -18.46 83.28
C LYS A 270 42.37 -18.30 83.49
N ARG A 271 41.85 -17.09 83.76
CA ARG A 271 40.42 -16.89 84.09
C ARG A 271 39.63 -15.90 83.23
N MET A 272 40.23 -15.29 82.20
CA MET A 272 39.60 -14.17 81.47
C MET A 272 38.94 -14.52 80.12
N LEU A 273 39.09 -15.74 79.60
CA LEU A 273 38.71 -16.10 78.21
C LEU A 273 37.40 -16.89 78.04
N GLU A 274 36.64 -17.14 79.12
CA GLU A 274 35.45 -18.03 79.09
C GLU A 274 34.09 -17.29 79.11
N LEU A 275 34.07 -15.96 78.98
CA LEU A 275 32.85 -15.13 79.21
C LEU A 275 32.44 -14.21 78.04
N GLN A 276 32.90 -14.49 76.81
CA GLN A 276 32.57 -13.67 75.63
C GLN A 276 32.01 -14.46 74.42
N LYS A 277 31.41 -15.63 74.67
CA LYS A 277 30.88 -16.53 73.62
C LYS A 277 29.36 -16.80 73.68
N GLN A 278 28.59 -15.94 74.35
CA GLN A 278 27.14 -16.11 74.57
C GLN A 278 26.25 -14.93 74.12
N ILE A 279 26.75 -14.02 73.28
CA ILE A 279 25.99 -12.85 72.78
C ILE A 279 25.78 -12.92 71.24
N VAL A 280 25.43 -14.11 70.75
CA VAL A 280 25.11 -14.34 69.31
C VAL A 280 23.68 -14.86 69.10
N GLU A 281 22.97 -15.27 70.16
CA GLU A 281 21.81 -16.17 70.03
C GLU A 281 20.41 -15.60 70.37
N LYS A 282 20.28 -14.29 70.66
CA LYS A 282 18.98 -13.72 71.12
C LYS A 282 18.66 -12.27 70.69
N ILE A 283 18.53 -11.96 69.39
CA ILE A 283 17.37 -11.18 68.85
C ILE A 283 17.12 -11.58 67.37
N ALA A 284 16.65 -12.80 67.17
CA ALA A 284 15.97 -13.19 65.93
C ALA A 284 14.52 -13.56 66.25
N LYS A 285 13.61 -12.56 66.32
CA LYS A 285 12.14 -12.69 66.12
C LYS A 285 11.37 -11.39 66.37
N LYS A 286 10.35 -11.17 65.50
CA LYS A 286 9.28 -10.14 65.45
C LYS A 286 9.69 -8.81 64.78
N GLN A 287 9.06 -8.36 63.68
CA GLN A 287 7.62 -8.03 63.44
C GLN A 287 7.18 -6.79 64.25
N LYS A 288 6.48 -5.78 63.68
CA LYS A 288 5.85 -5.64 62.34
C LYS A 288 5.36 -4.19 62.06
N ASP A 289 4.81 -3.96 60.86
CA ASP A 289 3.93 -2.85 60.43
C ASP A 289 4.59 -1.45 60.33
N ILE A 290 4.15 -0.44 59.56
CA ILE A 290 2.97 -0.10 58.71
C ILE A 290 3.52 0.64 57.44
N GLY A 291 2.93 0.72 56.24
CA GLY A 291 1.71 0.17 55.63
C GLY A 291 1.11 1.10 54.52
N ASN A 292 0.23 0.55 53.66
CA ASN A 292 -0.68 1.21 52.68
C ASN A 292 -0.14 2.14 51.56
N VAL A 293 -0.17 1.63 50.31
CA VAL A 293 -0.30 2.45 49.08
C VAL A 293 -1.53 1.99 48.29
N LYS A 294 -2.57 2.83 48.37
CA LYS A 294 -3.57 3.21 47.38
C LYS A 294 -3.73 2.36 46.09
N ASP A 295 -4.93 1.77 45.98
CA ASP A 295 -5.67 1.66 44.72
C ASP A 295 -5.60 2.95 43.89
N ILE A 296 -5.30 2.84 42.58
CA ILE A 296 -5.85 3.60 41.43
C ILE A 296 -5.29 2.96 40.13
N THR A 297 -5.55 1.66 39.92
CA THR A 297 -5.06 0.94 38.71
C THR A 297 -6.08 -0.05 38.13
N LYS A 298 -7.38 0.21 38.32
CA LYS A 298 -8.49 -0.61 37.77
C LYS A 298 -9.68 0.19 37.22
N LYS A 299 -9.49 1.47 36.85
CA LYS A 299 -10.55 2.34 36.29
C LYS A 299 -10.16 3.14 35.04
N VAL A 300 -9.05 2.80 34.38
CA VAL A 300 -8.58 3.49 33.15
C VAL A 300 -8.59 2.57 31.92
N GLU A 301 -8.32 1.27 32.07
CA GLU A 301 -8.37 0.31 30.96
C GLU A 301 -9.79 0.10 30.38
N ASP A 302 -10.82 0.27 31.21
CA ASP A 302 -12.23 0.07 30.80
C ASP A 302 -12.84 1.28 30.05
N PHE A 303 -12.07 2.34 29.81
CA PHE A 303 -12.52 3.56 29.11
C PHE A 303 -12.10 3.61 27.63
N PHE A 304 -11.06 2.88 27.22
CA PHE A 304 -10.51 2.95 25.85
C PHE A 304 -11.09 1.91 24.88
N SER A 305 -11.62 0.79 25.39
CA SER A 305 -12.11 -0.35 24.59
C SER A 305 -13.41 -0.08 23.82
N LYS A 306 -14.18 0.96 24.14
CA LYS A 306 -15.45 1.31 23.46
C LYS A 306 -15.38 2.50 22.51
N LYS A 307 -14.27 3.25 22.48
CA LYS A 307 -14.11 4.44 21.60
C LYS A 307 -13.54 4.09 20.21
N LEU A 308 -12.91 2.92 20.06
CA LEU A 308 -12.29 2.44 18.82
C LEU A 308 -13.27 1.76 17.85
N ALA A 309 -14.42 1.30 18.31
CA ALA A 309 -15.39 0.57 17.47
C ALA A 309 -16.19 1.46 16.50
N VAL A 310 -16.37 2.75 16.83
CA VAL A 310 -17.20 3.68 16.04
C VAL A 310 -16.41 4.33 14.90
N VAL A 311 -15.10 4.59 15.10
CA VAL A 311 -14.24 5.21 14.07
C VAL A 311 -14.05 4.29 12.86
N ASN A 312 -13.78 2.99 13.11
CA ASN A 312 -13.56 2.00 12.06
C ASN A 312 -14.81 1.73 11.18
N LEU A 313 -16.01 2.08 11.65
CA LEU A 313 -17.25 1.90 10.89
C LEU A 313 -17.47 3.03 9.87
N VAL A 314 -17.00 4.24 10.19
CA VAL A 314 -17.15 5.44 9.33
C VAL A 314 -16.17 5.40 8.15
N ASP A 315 -14.93 4.95 8.36
CA ASP A 315 -13.93 4.85 7.30
C ASP A 315 -14.25 3.74 6.28
N LYS A 316 -14.93 2.67 6.70
CA LYS A 316 -15.35 1.58 5.81
C LYS A 316 -16.43 2.04 4.82
N VAL A 317 -17.51 2.64 5.33
CA VAL A 317 -18.67 3.08 4.52
C VAL A 317 -18.27 4.12 3.46
N ASN A 318 -17.32 5.02 3.76
CA ASN A 318 -16.83 5.99 2.77
C ASN A 318 -16.03 5.34 1.64
N LYS A 319 -15.24 4.30 1.94
CA LYS A 319 -14.44 3.60 0.93
C LYS A 319 -15.32 2.76 -0.02
N ASP A 320 -16.29 2.03 0.54
CA ASP A 320 -17.17 1.17 -0.23
C ASP A 320 -18.07 1.98 -1.20
N ARG A 321 -18.40 3.24 -0.86
CA ARG A 321 -19.10 4.19 -1.74
C ARG A 321 -18.29 4.52 -3.01
N ASP A 322 -17.03 4.90 -2.87
CA ASP A 322 -16.19 5.43 -3.95
C ASP A 322 -15.73 4.34 -4.94
N GLU A 323 -15.74 3.07 -4.53
CA GLU A 323 -15.50 1.92 -5.42
C GLU A 323 -16.74 1.55 -6.25
N LEU A 324 -17.96 1.75 -5.71
CA LEU A 324 -19.22 1.48 -6.40
C LEU A 324 -19.45 2.47 -7.57
N GLU A 325 -19.16 3.76 -7.35
CA GLU A 325 -19.32 4.82 -8.35
C GLU A 325 -18.45 4.59 -9.59
N LYS A 326 -17.17 4.25 -9.40
CA LYS A 326 -16.24 3.95 -10.50
C LYS A 326 -16.71 2.76 -11.35
N SER A 327 -17.18 1.71 -10.69
CA SER A 327 -17.64 0.46 -11.35
C SER A 327 -18.82 0.71 -12.30
N LEU A 328 -19.76 1.59 -11.91
CA LEU A 328 -20.92 1.97 -12.74
C LEU A 328 -20.53 2.78 -13.99
N VAL A 329 -19.57 3.70 -13.86
CA VAL A 329 -19.12 4.55 -14.99
C VAL A 329 -18.42 3.73 -16.08
N GLU A 330 -17.71 2.66 -15.72
CA GLU A 330 -17.04 1.77 -16.68
C GLU A 330 -18.02 0.88 -17.45
N LEU A 331 -19.04 0.33 -16.77
CA LEU A 331 -20.12 -0.45 -17.41
C LEU A 331 -20.84 0.35 -18.51
N ILE A 332 -21.18 1.61 -18.24
CA ILE A 332 -21.84 2.50 -19.21
C ILE A 332 -20.96 2.77 -20.43
N LYS A 333 -19.63 2.86 -20.25
CA LYS A 333 -18.67 3.02 -21.36
C LYS A 333 -18.55 1.73 -22.18
N LYS A 334 -18.42 0.57 -21.54
CA LYS A 334 -18.34 -0.75 -22.21
C LYS A 334 -19.59 -1.04 -23.05
N ALA A 335 -20.78 -0.82 -22.49
CA ALA A 335 -22.05 -1.03 -23.20
C ALA A 335 -22.15 -0.21 -24.49
N LYS A 336 -21.61 1.01 -24.51
CA LYS A 336 -21.58 1.88 -25.71
C LYS A 336 -20.51 1.46 -26.71
N SER A 337 -19.35 0.95 -26.28
CA SER A 337 -18.31 0.47 -27.21
C SER A 337 -18.71 -0.81 -27.96
N PHE A 338 -19.52 -1.69 -27.36
CA PHE A 338 -19.98 -2.91 -28.04
C PHE A 338 -20.84 -2.67 -29.29
N GLN A 339 -21.42 -1.47 -29.41
CA GLN A 339 -22.15 -1.04 -30.60
C GLN A 339 -21.22 -0.93 -31.84
N LEU A 340 -19.90 -0.79 -31.65
CA LEU A 340 -18.91 -0.63 -32.71
C LEU A 340 -18.25 -1.96 -33.13
N THR A 341 -18.29 -3.01 -32.29
CA THR A 341 -17.58 -4.28 -32.50
C THR A 341 -18.48 -5.47 -32.86
N SER A 342 -19.77 -5.24 -33.08
CA SER A 342 -20.84 -6.23 -33.34
C SER A 342 -20.72 -7.12 -34.60
N LYS A 343 -19.52 -7.24 -35.18
CA LYS A 343 -19.16 -8.14 -36.28
C LYS A 343 -18.13 -9.23 -35.88
N SER A 344 -17.59 -9.20 -34.67
CA SER A 344 -16.74 -10.30 -34.16
C SER A 344 -17.60 -11.52 -33.76
N THR A 345 -16.99 -12.70 -33.74
CA THR A 345 -17.62 -13.94 -33.28
C THR A 345 -17.74 -14.04 -31.75
N ASP A 346 -17.20 -13.07 -31.00
CA ASP A 346 -17.10 -13.10 -29.52
C ASP A 346 -18.18 -12.30 -28.79
N VAL A 347 -19.12 -11.66 -29.53
CA VAL A 347 -20.17 -10.77 -28.98
C VAL A 347 -21.03 -11.44 -27.89
N GLY A 348 -21.19 -12.77 -27.92
CA GLY A 348 -21.88 -13.52 -26.86
C GLY A 348 -21.12 -13.52 -25.54
N ARG A 349 -19.80 -13.77 -25.57
CA ARG A 349 -18.92 -13.74 -24.40
C ARG A 349 -18.84 -12.34 -23.80
N ASP A 350 -18.70 -11.34 -24.66
CA ASP A 350 -18.70 -9.92 -24.30
C ASP A 350 -20.00 -9.48 -23.59
N MET A 351 -21.15 -9.98 -24.06
CA MET A 351 -22.45 -9.68 -23.46
C MET A 351 -22.65 -10.40 -22.12
N LEU A 352 -22.20 -11.64 -21.99
CA LEU A 352 -22.15 -12.37 -20.72
C LEU A 352 -21.21 -11.70 -19.70
N GLU A 353 -20.07 -11.13 -20.13
CA GLU A 353 -19.19 -10.33 -19.27
C GLU A 353 -19.90 -9.07 -18.77
N LEU A 354 -20.68 -8.40 -19.63
CA LEU A 354 -21.42 -7.19 -19.28
C LEU A 354 -22.57 -7.49 -18.30
N GLU A 355 -23.35 -8.55 -18.54
CA GLU A 355 -24.42 -9.02 -17.66
C GLU A 355 -23.87 -9.45 -16.29
N LYS A 356 -22.80 -10.25 -16.28
CA LYS A 356 -22.12 -10.66 -15.04
C LYS A 356 -21.59 -9.47 -14.24
N LYS A 357 -20.97 -8.48 -14.90
CA LYS A 357 -20.48 -7.26 -14.22
C LYS A 357 -21.61 -6.38 -13.71
N PHE A 358 -22.75 -6.37 -14.40
CA PHE A 358 -23.95 -5.69 -13.92
C PHE A 358 -24.51 -6.37 -12.66
N GLU A 359 -24.61 -7.71 -12.63
CA GLU A 359 -24.97 -8.47 -11.42
C GLU A 359 -24.00 -8.26 -10.26
N GLU A 360 -22.68 -8.23 -10.53
CA GLU A 360 -21.67 -7.98 -9.50
C GLU A 360 -21.82 -6.60 -8.87
N VAL A 361 -22.16 -5.58 -9.66
CA VAL A 361 -22.44 -4.23 -9.16
C VAL A 361 -23.74 -4.16 -8.37
N ASP A 362 -24.81 -4.83 -8.81
CA ASP A 362 -26.08 -4.83 -8.07
C ASP A 362 -25.98 -5.62 -6.75
N LYS A 363 -25.18 -6.70 -6.71
CA LYS A 363 -24.82 -7.42 -5.46
C LYS A 363 -24.02 -6.54 -4.49
N LYS A 364 -23.02 -5.78 -4.98
CA LYS A 364 -22.26 -4.83 -4.14
C LYS A 364 -23.15 -3.71 -3.60
N LYS A 365 -24.07 -3.20 -4.42
CA LYS A 365 -25.07 -2.21 -4.01
C LYS A 365 -25.98 -2.73 -2.90
N ALA A 366 -26.45 -3.97 -2.98
CA ALA A 366 -27.28 -4.58 -1.94
C ALA A 366 -26.54 -4.68 -0.58
N VAL A 367 -25.26 -5.06 -0.58
CA VAL A 367 -24.42 -5.10 0.64
C VAL A 367 -24.24 -3.69 1.22
N PHE A 368 -23.94 -2.70 0.39
CA PHE A 368 -23.82 -1.30 0.80
C PHE A 368 -25.14 -0.75 1.40
N GLU A 369 -26.29 -1.14 0.85
CA GLU A 369 -27.61 -0.80 1.40
C GLU A 369 -27.91 -1.49 2.76
N GLU A 370 -27.40 -2.70 3.01
CA GLU A 370 -27.49 -3.34 4.34
C GLU A 370 -26.57 -2.67 5.37
N GLU A 371 -25.33 -2.37 5.01
CA GLU A 371 -24.39 -1.68 5.90
C GLU A 371 -24.88 -0.26 6.25
N LEU A 372 -25.50 0.45 5.30
CA LEU A 372 -26.21 1.72 5.58
C LEU A 372 -27.42 1.54 6.51
N LYS A 373 -28.21 0.47 6.37
CA LYS A 373 -29.33 0.19 7.30
C LYS A 373 -28.83 -0.08 8.71
N GLN A 374 -27.70 -0.79 8.87
CA GLN A 374 -27.04 -0.97 10.17
C GLN A 374 -26.48 0.34 10.73
N PHE A 375 -25.90 1.20 9.89
CA PHE A 375 -25.44 2.53 10.31
C PHE A 375 -26.62 3.43 10.76
N THR A 376 -27.76 3.36 10.07
CA THR A 376 -28.93 4.20 10.38
C THR A 376 -29.68 3.73 11.64
N SER A 377 -29.61 2.45 12.02
CA SER A 377 -30.24 1.94 13.24
C SER A 377 -29.52 2.39 14.53
N PHE A 378 -28.25 2.83 14.44
CA PHE A 378 -27.57 3.50 15.57
C PHE A 378 -28.11 4.89 15.90
N PHE A 379 -28.84 5.54 14.97
CA PHE A 379 -29.33 6.92 15.13
C PHE A 379 -30.86 7.03 15.24
N LYS A 380 -31.61 5.91 15.15
CA LYS A 380 -33.05 5.88 15.44
C LYS A 380 -33.33 5.40 16.87
N LYS A 381 -33.51 6.38 17.75
CA LYS A 381 -34.34 6.25 18.95
C LYS A 381 -35.50 7.22 18.85
#